data_AF-A0A7S3NU65-F1
#
_entry.id   AF-A0A7S3NU65-F1
#
_cell.length_a   1.000
_cell.length_b   1.000
_cell.length_c   1.000
_cell.angle_alpha   90.00
_cell.angle_beta   90.00
_cell.angle_gamma   90.00
#
_symmetry.space_group_name_H-M   'P 1'
#
loop_
_entity.id
_entity.type
_entity.pdbx_description
1 polymer ?
#
loop_
_entity_poly.entity_id
_entity_poly.type
_entity_poly.pdbx_seq_one_letter_code
_entity_poly.pdbx_strand_id
1 'polypeptide(L)'
;MKLLVTILLATLLVSSSANGVTEAEDFLRGLLNGSFRDVGHEVVECIQDGEEIFKDLIVIAEDFEKAAAHWNKDALVDAFKHISHILTLMPEELKDCKGVAELAKDLSKLAAEFANPITLVIEIGEKMAWHGRSIYKDVKKASEDFKVPDYEAAGYDIGDIIRIIFLNSMIKSPF
;
A
#
# COMPACT_ATOMS: atom_id res chain seq x y z
N MET A 1 -18.10 20.88 9.12
CA MET A 1 -18.00 19.90 8.01
C MET A 1 -17.41 18.56 8.47
N LYS A 2 -17.67 18.12 9.71
CA LYS A 2 -17.24 16.81 10.26
C LYS A 2 -18.38 15.77 10.29
N LEU A 3 -19.60 16.17 9.92
CA LEU A 3 -20.82 15.35 10.11
C LEU A 3 -21.25 14.54 8.88
N LEU A 4 -20.65 14.75 7.70
CA LEU A 4 -21.05 14.06 6.47
C LEU A 4 -20.24 12.79 6.19
N VAL A 5 -19.05 12.65 6.78
CA VAL A 5 -18.14 11.52 6.51
C VAL A 5 -18.55 10.25 7.26
N THR A 6 -19.12 10.38 8.46
CA THR A 6 -19.58 9.23 9.25
C THR A 6 -20.78 8.49 8.67
N ILE A 7 -21.51 9.09 7.72
CA ILE A 7 -22.65 8.43 7.08
C ILE A 7 -22.21 7.54 5.91
N LEU A 8 -21.08 7.83 5.25
CA LEU A 8 -20.61 7.03 4.11
C LEU A 8 -19.97 5.69 4.52
N LEU A 9 -19.32 5.62 5.69
CA LEU A 9 -18.77 4.36 6.20
C LEU A 9 -19.85 3.37 6.67
N ALA A 10 -21.06 3.82 6.99
CA ALA A 10 -22.10 2.97 7.57
C ALA A 10 -22.83 2.09 6.54
N THR A 11 -22.67 2.31 5.24
CA THR A 11 -23.35 1.53 4.19
C THR A 11 -22.55 0.33 3.67
N LEU A 12 -21.32 0.10 4.14
CA LEU A 12 -20.48 -1.03 3.69
C LEU A 12 -20.83 -2.38 4.33
N LEU A 13 -21.79 -2.44 5.26
CA LEU A 13 -22.08 -3.67 6.03
C LEU A 13 -23.15 -4.61 5.43
N VAL A 14 -23.60 -4.41 4.18
CA VAL A 14 -24.70 -5.24 3.61
C VAL A 14 -24.30 -6.13 2.43
N SER A 15 -23.02 -6.21 2.03
CA SER A 15 -22.54 -7.20 1.05
C SER A 15 -21.03 -7.50 1.18
N SER A 16 -20.57 -7.74 2.40
CA SER A 16 -19.16 -7.55 2.80
C SER A 16 -18.16 -8.68 2.50
N SER A 17 -18.54 -9.84 1.94
CA SER A 17 -17.56 -10.91 1.66
C SER A 17 -17.12 -11.00 0.21
N ALA A 18 -17.96 -10.61 -0.76
CA ALA A 18 -17.61 -10.69 -2.18
C ALA A 18 -16.90 -9.42 -2.68
N ASN A 19 -17.33 -8.24 -2.23
CA ASN A 19 -16.76 -6.98 -2.69
C ASN A 19 -15.39 -6.70 -2.04
N GLY A 20 -15.23 -6.97 -0.74
CA GLY A 20 -13.96 -6.70 -0.04
C GLY A 20 -12.78 -7.52 -0.57
N VAL A 21 -13.03 -8.73 -1.08
CA VAL A 21 -11.99 -9.55 -1.72
C VAL A 21 -11.54 -8.92 -3.04
N THR A 22 -12.47 -8.52 -3.90
CA THR A 22 -12.13 -7.82 -5.16
C THR A 22 -11.42 -6.48 -4.90
N GLU A 23 -11.85 -5.74 -3.88
CA GLU A 23 -11.21 -4.47 -3.50
C GLU A 23 -9.77 -4.68 -2.97
N ALA A 24 -9.54 -5.74 -2.21
CA ALA A 24 -8.21 -6.15 -1.77
C ALA A 24 -7.33 -6.62 -2.94
N GLU A 25 -7.88 -7.38 -3.88
CA GLU A 25 -7.18 -7.81 -5.10
C GLU A 25 -6.78 -6.61 -5.97
N ASP A 26 -7.69 -5.67 -6.21
CA ASP A 26 -7.43 -4.45 -6.98
C ASP A 26 -6.34 -3.62 -6.31
N PHE A 27 -6.43 -3.44 -4.99
CA PHE A 27 -5.39 -2.75 -4.24
C PHE A 27 -4.02 -3.43 -4.38
N LEU A 28 -3.96 -4.75 -4.19
CA LEU A 28 -2.69 -5.49 -4.29
C LEU A 28 -2.12 -5.47 -5.71
N ARG A 29 -2.98 -5.52 -6.74
CA ARG A 29 -2.60 -5.31 -8.14
C ARG A 29 -1.90 -3.98 -8.33
N GLY A 30 -2.55 -2.91 -7.87
CA GLY A 30 -1.99 -1.56 -7.90
C GLY A 30 -0.66 -1.51 -7.16
N LEU A 31 -0.63 -1.96 -5.90
CA LEU A 31 0.52 -1.91 -5.01
C LEU A 31 1.75 -2.57 -5.62
N LEU A 32 1.58 -3.76 -6.17
CA LEU A 32 2.66 -4.52 -6.79
C LEU A 32 3.13 -3.87 -8.09
N ASN A 33 2.20 -3.39 -8.93
CA ASN A 33 2.55 -2.69 -10.18
C ASN A 33 3.24 -1.34 -9.93
N GLY A 34 2.84 -0.61 -8.89
CA GLY A 34 3.48 0.62 -8.46
C GLY A 34 4.90 0.37 -7.93
N SER A 35 5.04 -0.67 -7.09
CA SER A 35 6.30 -1.02 -6.41
C SER A 35 7.33 -1.65 -7.34
N PHE A 36 6.94 -2.72 -8.03
CA PHE A 36 7.83 -3.61 -8.79
C PHE A 36 7.70 -3.48 -10.31
N ARG A 37 6.83 -2.59 -10.81
CA ARG A 37 6.56 -2.39 -12.25
C ARG A 37 6.08 -3.69 -12.91
N ASP A 38 6.62 -4.02 -14.08
CA ASP A 38 6.15 -5.06 -15.01
C ASP A 38 6.09 -6.49 -14.40
N VAL A 39 6.63 -6.70 -13.20
CA VAL A 39 6.59 -7.97 -12.46
C VAL A 39 5.28 -8.16 -11.66
N GLY A 40 4.54 -7.08 -11.38
CA GLY A 40 3.35 -7.12 -10.51
C GLY A 40 2.11 -7.78 -11.13
N HIS A 41 2.04 -7.87 -12.46
CA HIS A 41 0.84 -8.33 -13.17
C HIS A 41 0.55 -9.83 -13.01
N GLU A 42 1.57 -10.66 -12.76
CA GLU A 42 1.44 -12.13 -12.71
C GLU A 42 0.88 -12.64 -11.35
N VAL A 43 0.63 -11.76 -10.40
CA VAL A 43 0.59 -12.07 -8.97
C VAL A 43 -0.84 -12.06 -8.39
N VAL A 44 -1.77 -11.41 -9.08
CA VAL A 44 -3.06 -11.07 -8.47
C VAL A 44 -4.10 -12.17 -8.66
N GLU A 45 -3.97 -12.98 -9.70
CA GLU A 45 -4.93 -14.06 -10.00
C GLU A 45 -4.89 -15.24 -9.00
N CYS A 46 -4.02 -15.17 -7.99
CA CYS A 46 -3.76 -16.30 -7.10
C CYS A 46 -3.91 -15.99 -5.60
N ILE A 47 -4.28 -14.76 -5.24
CA ILE A 47 -4.67 -14.38 -3.86
C ILE A 47 -6.02 -15.06 -3.54
N GLN A 48 -6.16 -15.66 -2.36
CA GLN A 48 -7.37 -16.42 -2.00
C GLN A 48 -8.12 -15.86 -0.79
N ASP A 49 -7.43 -15.11 0.08
CA ASP A 49 -8.06 -14.51 1.26
C ASP A 49 -7.67 -13.03 1.40
N GLY A 50 -8.62 -12.14 1.05
CA GLY A 50 -8.43 -10.69 1.09
C GLY A 50 -9.00 -10.02 2.35
N GLU A 51 -9.60 -10.76 3.29
CA GLU A 51 -10.38 -10.13 4.37
C GLU A 51 -9.50 -9.33 5.35
N GLU A 52 -8.34 -9.87 5.73
CA GLU A 52 -7.39 -9.15 6.60
C GLU A 52 -6.76 -7.96 5.88
N ILE A 53 -6.43 -8.11 4.60
CA ILE A 53 -5.91 -7.03 3.75
C ILE A 53 -6.92 -5.89 3.72
N PHE A 54 -8.19 -6.18 3.47
CA PHE A 54 -9.26 -5.18 3.39
C PHE A 54 -9.41 -4.36 4.69
N LYS A 55 -9.25 -5.00 5.85
CA LYS A 55 -9.27 -4.28 7.15
C LYS A 55 -8.14 -3.26 7.26
N ASP A 56 -6.94 -3.62 6.83
CA ASP A 56 -5.82 -2.68 6.78
C ASP A 56 -6.03 -1.58 5.74
N LEU A 57 -6.68 -1.85 4.60
CA LEU A 57 -6.97 -0.82 3.60
C LEU A 57 -7.79 0.34 4.16
N ILE A 58 -8.78 0.05 5.00
CA ILE A 58 -9.60 1.08 5.64
C ILE A 58 -8.72 2.00 6.49
N VAL A 59 -7.81 1.42 7.27
CA VAL A 59 -6.91 2.20 8.15
C VAL A 59 -5.88 2.99 7.33
N ILE A 60 -5.32 2.38 6.28
CA ILE A 60 -4.41 3.03 5.33
C ILE A 60 -5.08 4.24 4.68
N ALA A 61 -6.34 4.12 4.25
CA ALA A 61 -7.08 5.22 3.66
C ALA A 61 -7.23 6.42 4.62
N GLU A 62 -7.55 6.16 5.89
CA GLU A 62 -7.63 7.19 6.92
C GLU A 62 -6.28 7.87 7.17
N ASP A 63 -5.20 7.08 7.23
CA ASP A 63 -3.86 7.61 7.49
C ASP A 63 -3.30 8.40 6.31
N PHE A 64 -3.60 7.99 5.07
CA PHE A 64 -3.28 8.77 3.87
C PHE A 64 -4.08 10.07 3.80
N GLU A 65 -5.34 10.08 4.23
CA GLU A 65 -6.11 11.34 4.36
C GLU A 65 -5.48 12.28 5.38
N LYS A 66 -5.09 11.77 6.55
CA LYS A 66 -4.38 12.56 7.59
C LYS A 66 -3.03 13.06 7.07
N ALA A 67 -2.27 12.22 6.37
CA ALA A 67 -1.01 12.56 5.76
C ALA A 67 -1.18 13.68 4.72
N ALA A 68 -2.19 13.59 3.86
CA ALA A 68 -2.46 14.57 2.80
C ALA A 68 -2.90 15.95 3.33
N ALA A 69 -3.71 15.99 4.40
CA ALA A 69 -4.31 17.23 4.91
C ALA A 69 -3.26 18.27 5.37
N HIS A 70 -2.16 17.83 5.97
CA HIS A 70 -1.14 18.71 6.55
C HIS A 70 0.29 18.26 6.33
N TRP A 71 0.52 17.36 5.38
CA TRP A 71 1.82 16.70 5.21
C TRP A 71 2.30 16.04 6.50
N ASN A 72 1.37 15.30 7.14
CA ASN A 72 1.59 14.66 8.42
C ASN A 72 2.45 13.40 8.23
N LYS A 73 3.71 13.49 8.65
CA LYS A 73 4.69 12.41 8.53
C LYS A 73 4.39 11.25 9.46
N ASP A 74 3.85 11.51 10.64
CA ASP A 74 3.52 10.46 11.60
C ASP A 74 2.39 9.59 11.06
N ALA A 75 1.37 10.21 10.46
CA ALA A 75 0.31 9.49 9.76
C ALA A 75 0.84 8.70 8.55
N LEU A 76 1.81 9.25 7.80
CA LEU A 76 2.46 8.51 6.73
C LEU A 76 3.23 7.28 7.27
N VAL A 77 3.95 7.44 8.37
CA VAL A 77 4.65 6.32 9.04
C VAL A 77 3.65 5.26 9.51
N ASP A 78 2.53 5.66 10.11
CA ASP A 78 1.48 4.74 10.56
C ASP A 78 0.86 3.97 9.37
N ALA A 79 0.57 4.65 8.26
CA ALA A 79 0.11 3.99 7.05
C ALA A 79 1.11 2.92 6.55
N PHE A 80 2.41 3.22 6.58
CA PHE A 80 3.45 2.26 6.19
C PHE A 80 3.59 1.08 7.14
N LYS A 81 3.19 1.19 8.42
CA LYS A 81 3.11 0.04 9.32
C LYS A 81 1.97 -0.91 8.91
N HIS A 82 0.82 -0.37 8.50
CA HIS A 82 -0.28 -1.19 7.98
C HIS A 82 0.08 -1.84 6.64
N ILE A 83 0.78 -1.12 5.76
CA ILE A 83 1.33 -1.69 4.53
C ILE A 83 2.34 -2.80 4.85
N SER A 84 3.18 -2.63 5.87
CA SER A 84 4.11 -3.68 6.34
C SER A 84 3.36 -4.96 6.68
N HIS A 85 2.26 -4.83 7.42
CA HIS A 85 1.42 -5.97 7.79
C HIS A 85 0.88 -6.69 6.56
N ILE A 86 0.30 -5.96 5.59
CA ILE A 86 -0.14 -6.52 4.30
C ILE A 86 1.00 -7.27 3.61
N LEU A 87 2.21 -6.68 3.53
CA LEU A 87 3.36 -7.31 2.90
C LEU A 87 3.83 -8.59 3.63
N THR A 88 3.59 -8.73 4.94
CA THR A 88 3.88 -9.96 5.69
C THR A 88 2.88 -11.09 5.41
N LEU A 89 1.66 -10.77 4.95
CA LEU A 89 0.66 -11.76 4.54
C LEU A 89 0.96 -12.31 3.14
N MET A 90 1.58 -11.50 2.29
CA MET A 90 1.85 -11.86 0.89
C MET A 90 2.58 -13.19 0.68
N PRO A 91 3.64 -13.58 1.41
CA PRO A 91 4.30 -14.86 1.16
C PRO A 91 3.37 -16.08 1.29
N GLU A 92 2.40 -16.02 2.19
CA GLU A 92 1.40 -17.07 2.38
C GLU A 92 0.36 -17.03 1.24
N GLU A 93 -0.16 -15.85 0.90
CA GLU A 93 -1.06 -15.65 -0.25
C GLU A 93 -0.40 -16.07 -1.57
N LEU A 94 0.93 -15.98 -1.66
CA LEU A 94 1.70 -16.28 -2.86
C LEU A 94 2.24 -17.72 -2.95
N LYS A 95 2.07 -18.54 -1.92
CA LYS A 95 2.73 -19.86 -1.84
C LYS A 95 2.30 -20.82 -2.97
N ASP A 96 1.06 -20.69 -3.44
CA ASP A 96 0.47 -21.53 -4.48
C ASP A 96 0.53 -20.90 -5.89
N CYS A 97 1.02 -19.67 -5.98
CA CYS A 97 1.20 -18.93 -7.22
C CYS A 97 2.44 -19.44 -7.98
N LYS A 98 2.27 -19.79 -9.25
CA LYS A 98 3.41 -20.21 -10.09
C LYS A 98 4.18 -18.99 -10.59
N GLY A 99 5.51 -19.05 -10.53
CA GLY A 99 6.38 -18.03 -11.11
C GLY A 99 6.74 -16.85 -10.19
N VAL A 100 6.12 -16.73 -9.01
CA VAL A 100 6.30 -15.56 -8.12
C VAL A 100 7.31 -15.74 -6.98
N ALA A 101 8.10 -16.82 -6.99
CA ALA A 101 9.00 -17.16 -5.88
C ALA A 101 10.04 -16.08 -5.57
N GLU A 102 10.55 -15.37 -6.60
CA GLU A 102 11.48 -14.26 -6.38
C GLU A 102 10.76 -13.03 -5.83
N LEU A 103 9.55 -12.73 -6.32
CA LEU A 103 8.74 -11.65 -5.77
C LEU A 103 8.40 -11.88 -4.30
N ALA A 104 8.02 -13.10 -3.92
CA ALA A 104 7.74 -13.44 -2.52
C ALA A 104 8.96 -13.20 -1.60
N LYS A 105 10.19 -13.43 -2.09
CA LYS A 105 11.42 -13.09 -1.36
C LYS A 105 11.61 -11.59 -1.25
N ASP A 106 11.37 -10.83 -2.30
CA ASP A 106 11.53 -9.38 -2.28
C ASP A 106 10.48 -8.69 -1.41
N LEU A 107 9.23 -9.18 -1.42
CA LEU A 107 8.18 -8.75 -0.50
C LEU A 107 8.56 -9.05 0.96
N SER A 108 9.13 -10.22 1.25
CA SER A 108 9.60 -10.56 2.60
C SER A 108 10.72 -9.64 3.09
N LYS A 109 11.66 -9.26 2.20
CA LYS A 109 12.72 -8.29 2.54
C LYS A 109 12.13 -6.90 2.79
N LEU A 110 11.24 -6.45 1.91
CA LEU A 110 10.56 -5.16 2.04
C LEU A 110 9.75 -5.08 3.35
N ALA A 111 9.02 -6.14 3.70
CA ALA A 111 8.30 -6.24 4.96
C ALA A 111 9.24 -6.15 6.17
N ALA A 112 10.43 -6.77 6.10
CA ALA A 112 11.42 -6.67 7.17
C ALA A 112 11.97 -5.25 7.35
N GLU A 113 12.16 -4.49 6.26
CA GLU A 113 12.55 -3.07 6.32
C GLU A 113 11.46 -2.23 6.99
N PHE A 114 10.19 -2.48 6.67
CA PHE A 114 9.07 -1.73 7.25
C PHE A 114 8.80 -2.10 8.71
N ALA A 115 9.12 -3.35 9.10
CA ALA A 115 8.99 -3.82 10.47
C ALA A 115 10.01 -3.17 11.43
N ASN A 116 11.09 -2.57 10.92
CA ASN A 116 12.04 -1.81 11.74
C ASN A 116 11.58 -0.35 11.87
N PRO A 117 11.08 0.08 13.05
CA PRO A 117 10.50 1.42 13.19
C PRO A 117 11.53 2.54 13.00
N ILE A 118 12.79 2.29 13.34
CA ILE A 118 13.86 3.28 13.22
C ILE A 118 14.23 3.44 11.74
N THR A 119 14.47 2.34 11.04
CA THR A 119 14.78 2.37 9.60
C THR A 119 13.65 2.98 8.80
N LEU A 120 12.41 2.59 9.08
CA LEU A 120 11.21 3.14 8.44
C LEU A 120 11.14 4.67 8.53
N VAL A 121 11.34 5.23 9.72
CA VAL A 121 11.32 6.68 9.94
C VAL A 121 12.50 7.38 9.23
N ILE A 122 13.68 6.78 9.26
CA ILE A 122 14.88 7.34 8.60
C ILE A 122 14.68 7.38 7.08
N GLU A 123 14.31 6.27 6.46
CA GLU A 123 14.13 6.17 5.01
C GLU A 123 13.02 7.10 4.52
N ILE A 124 11.86 7.11 5.19
CA ILE A 124 10.78 8.06 4.88
C ILE A 124 11.31 9.49 5.01
N GLY A 125 11.98 9.83 6.11
CA GLY A 125 12.51 11.17 6.37
C GLY A 125 13.50 11.65 5.30
N GLU A 126 14.47 10.82 4.96
CA GLU A 126 15.49 11.11 3.94
C GLU A 126 14.84 11.28 2.57
N LYS A 127 13.98 10.33 2.16
CA LYS A 127 13.38 10.34 0.82
C LYS A 127 12.37 11.47 0.68
N MET A 128 11.68 11.86 1.74
CA MET A 128 10.87 13.08 1.74
C MET A 128 11.70 14.36 1.57
N ALA A 129 12.95 14.40 2.04
CA ALA A 129 13.81 15.57 1.84
C ALA A 129 14.19 15.75 0.35
N TRP A 130 14.41 14.64 -0.36
CA TRP A 130 14.83 14.65 -1.77
C TRP A 130 13.65 14.61 -2.77
N HIS A 131 12.61 13.85 -2.44
CA HIS A 131 11.48 13.52 -3.32
C HIS A 131 10.12 13.97 -2.78
N GLY A 132 10.10 14.80 -1.74
CA GLY A 132 8.87 15.16 -1.01
C GLY A 132 7.73 15.70 -1.88
N ARG A 133 8.02 16.38 -3.01
CA ARG A 133 6.98 16.82 -3.95
C ARG A 133 6.30 15.65 -4.66
N SER A 134 7.05 14.65 -5.10
CA SER A 134 6.48 13.45 -5.75
C SER A 134 5.66 12.68 -4.72
N ILE A 135 6.28 12.36 -3.58
CA ILE A 135 5.61 11.64 -2.50
C ILE A 135 4.34 12.37 -2.06
N TYR A 136 4.34 13.70 -1.98
CA TYR A 136 3.13 14.45 -1.62
C TYR A 136 2.02 14.35 -2.65
N LYS A 137 2.39 14.43 -3.93
CA LYS A 137 1.45 14.25 -5.02
C LYS A 137 0.82 12.85 -4.96
N ASP A 138 1.64 11.83 -4.73
CA ASP A 138 1.20 10.42 -4.73
C ASP A 138 0.36 10.12 -3.48
N VAL A 139 0.72 10.64 -2.29
CA VAL A 139 -0.09 10.56 -1.07
C VAL A 139 -1.45 11.23 -1.25
N LYS A 140 -1.47 12.43 -1.87
CA LYS A 140 -2.72 13.15 -2.13
C LYS A 140 -3.61 12.39 -3.10
N LYS A 141 -3.02 11.81 -4.16
CA LYS A 141 -3.75 11.07 -5.18
C LYS A 141 -4.29 9.75 -4.62
N ALA A 142 -3.50 8.98 -3.89
CA ALA A 142 -4.00 7.80 -3.17
C ALA A 142 -5.17 8.14 -2.23
N SER A 143 -5.09 9.25 -1.47
CA SER A 143 -6.20 9.73 -0.64
C SER A 143 -7.46 10.13 -1.44
N GLU A 144 -7.30 10.61 -2.67
CA GLU A 144 -8.40 10.94 -3.57
C GLU A 144 -9.01 9.66 -4.18
N ASP A 145 -8.18 8.71 -4.58
CA ASP A 145 -8.60 7.44 -5.17
C ASP A 145 -9.37 6.58 -4.15
N PHE A 146 -8.98 6.59 -2.87
CA PHE A 146 -9.77 5.98 -1.79
C PHE A 146 -11.16 6.62 -1.57
N LYS A 147 -11.39 7.88 -1.98
CA LYS A 147 -12.71 8.54 -1.87
C LYS A 147 -13.66 8.15 -2.99
N VAL A 148 -13.12 7.68 -4.12
CA VAL A 148 -13.88 7.23 -5.31
C VAL A 148 -13.68 5.72 -5.54
N PRO A 149 -13.69 4.93 -4.45
CA PRO A 149 -13.10 3.59 -4.29
C PRO A 149 -12.30 3.00 -5.47
N ASP A 150 -11.30 3.74 -5.97
CA ASP A 150 -10.40 3.27 -7.03
C ASP A 150 -9.18 2.61 -6.39
N TYR A 151 -9.38 1.37 -5.90
CA TYR A 151 -8.39 0.66 -5.09
C TYR A 151 -7.13 0.30 -5.87
N GLU A 152 -7.25 -0.01 -7.18
CA GLU A 152 -6.08 -0.27 -8.03
C GLU A 152 -5.24 1.00 -8.22
N ALA A 153 -5.86 2.15 -8.49
CA ALA A 153 -5.12 3.40 -8.60
C ALA A 153 -4.50 3.82 -7.26
N ALA A 154 -5.23 3.67 -6.16
CA ALA A 154 -4.71 3.92 -4.81
C ALA A 154 -3.51 3.02 -4.50
N GLY A 155 -3.62 1.72 -4.77
CA GLY A 155 -2.53 0.76 -4.63
C GLY A 155 -1.32 1.17 -5.46
N TYR A 156 -1.52 1.56 -6.73
CA TYR A 156 -0.44 1.99 -7.61
C TYR A 156 0.34 3.19 -7.08
N ASP A 157 -0.36 4.23 -6.63
CA ASP A 157 0.30 5.42 -6.09
C ASP A 157 1.08 5.08 -4.80
N ILE A 158 0.51 4.24 -3.93
CA ILE A 158 1.22 3.74 -2.73
C ILE A 158 2.47 2.95 -3.14
N GLY A 159 2.34 2.08 -4.13
CA GLY A 159 3.46 1.29 -4.65
C GLY A 159 4.58 2.18 -5.21
N ASP A 160 4.24 3.27 -5.90
CA ASP A 160 5.26 4.21 -6.38
C ASP A 160 5.98 4.91 -5.23
N ILE A 161 5.29 5.23 -4.13
CA ILE A 161 5.92 5.75 -2.91
C ILE A 161 6.88 4.71 -2.31
N ILE A 162 6.44 3.45 -2.16
CA ILE A 162 7.29 2.34 -1.69
C ILE A 162 8.56 2.24 -2.54
N ARG A 163 8.41 2.34 -3.86
CA ARG A 163 9.53 2.29 -4.80
C ARG A 163 10.51 3.44 -4.59
N ILE A 164 10.00 4.67 -4.46
CA ILE A 164 10.82 5.87 -4.21
C ILE A 164 11.56 5.73 -2.88
N ILE A 165 10.88 5.26 -1.83
CA ILE A 165 11.43 5.26 -0.48
C ILE A 165 12.40 4.10 -0.28
N PHE A 166 12.03 2.87 -0.66
CA PHE A 166 12.72 1.66 -0.24
C PHE A 166 13.32 0.83 -1.38
N LEU A 167 12.65 0.74 -2.54
CA LEU A 167 13.17 -0.13 -3.60
C LEU A 167 14.32 0.52 -4.37
N ASN A 168 14.36 1.84 -4.51
CA ASN A 168 15.52 2.51 -5.09
C ASN A 168 16.81 2.36 -4.23
N SER A 169 16.70 2.06 -2.92
CA SER A 169 17.85 1.76 -2.06
C SER A 169 18.18 0.26 -2.01
N MET A 170 17.17 -0.62 -2.09
CA MET A 170 17.37 -2.08 -2.11
C MET A 170 17.80 -2.64 -3.47
N ILE A 171 17.25 -2.11 -4.55
CA ILE A 171 17.64 -2.42 -5.93
C ILE A 171 18.77 -1.45 -6.26
N LYS A 172 20.02 -1.83 -5.97
CA LYS A 172 21.18 -1.19 -6.61
C LYS A 172 21.00 -1.33 -8.12
N SER A 173 20.45 -0.32 -8.77
CA SER A 173 20.38 -0.23 -10.23
C SER A 173 21.80 -0.35 -10.80
N PRO A 174 22.07 -1.29 -11.73
CA PRO A 174 23.25 -1.25 -12.58
C PRO A 174 23.06 -0.32 -13.80
N PHE A 175 22.24 0.72 -13.67
CA PHE A 175 22.06 1.80 -14.65
C PHE A 175 22.15 3.15 -13.97
#